data_AF-A0A535Q2B0-F1
#
_entry.id   AF-A0A535Q2B0-F1
#
_cell.length_a   1.000
_cell.length_b   1.000
_cell.length_c   1.000
_cell.angle_alpha   90.00
_cell.angle_beta   90.00
_cell.angle_gamma   90.00
#
_symmetry.space_group_name_H-M   'P 1'
#
loop_
_entity.id
_entity.type
_entity.pdbx_description
1 polymer ?
#
loop_
_entity_poly.entity_id
_entity_poly.type
_entity_poly.pdbx_seq_one_letter_code
_entity_poly.pdbx_strand_id
1 'polypeptide(L)'
;MNLAIGPDAVGSVEEGPIAVVLAALARDDPAGVVAALDGQLHHGRPGSPAALRQQVGERLATALAEQSGRVARWIDALVASASPTGRQVACLLLVSRYRADREGVLRAAEVLAEDPHWEVREAAGGLLGTLLDRDFNGVRGRLEVFRNAKSENLRRAVVIAVKYAARRDKPERVADLLDLLAPLLHAEEAYVRRNLGPYTIGDALLRINPNETLRALRDWSRDRDPMVRWNVAMAFSSAIGSFHWPAAKSILERLAKGPEPLVRNAVAKAMRRCRQRYTDEVEDTRRRWLKDGDRAATAELMGPLKKR
;
A
#
# COMPACT_ATOMS: atom_id res chain seq x y z
N MET A 1 -40.78 13.44 -10.93
CA MET A 1 -39.94 14.61 -11.25
C MET A 1 -38.52 14.11 -11.44
N ASN A 2 -38.19 13.73 -12.67
CA ASN A 2 -36.86 13.25 -13.06
C ASN A 2 -36.06 14.45 -13.54
N LEU A 3 -34.99 14.81 -12.84
CA LEU A 3 -33.97 15.71 -13.38
C LEU A 3 -33.04 14.88 -14.24
N ALA A 4 -33.20 15.02 -15.56
CA ALA A 4 -32.25 14.54 -16.54
C ALA A 4 -30.93 15.30 -16.35
N ILE A 5 -29.86 14.58 -16.00
CA ILE A 5 -28.50 15.11 -16.03
C ILE A 5 -28.07 15.07 -17.50
N GLY A 6 -27.92 16.25 -18.10
CA GLY A 6 -27.44 16.40 -19.47
C GLY A 6 -25.99 15.92 -19.62
N PRO A 7 -25.56 15.60 -20.85
CA PRO A 7 -24.24 15.04 -21.14
C PRO A 7 -23.04 15.99 -20.90
N ASP A 8 -23.28 17.21 -20.39
CA ASP A 8 -22.25 18.25 -20.21
C ASP A 8 -21.59 18.29 -18.82
N ALA A 9 -21.77 17.26 -17.98
CA ALA A 9 -21.17 17.19 -16.65
C ALA A 9 -19.78 16.49 -16.63
N VAL A 10 -19.06 16.52 -17.75
CA VAL A 10 -17.63 16.15 -17.80
C VAL A 10 -16.89 17.40 -18.25
N GLY A 11 -16.38 18.16 -17.27
CA GLY A 11 -15.59 19.36 -17.52
C GLY A 11 -14.49 19.09 -18.54
N SER A 12 -14.39 19.98 -19.53
CA SER A 12 -13.32 19.96 -20.52
C SER A 12 -11.96 20.11 -19.82
N VAL A 13 -10.90 19.59 -20.46
CA VAL A 13 -9.52 19.57 -19.94
C VAL A 13 -8.98 20.99 -19.65
N GLU A 14 -9.67 22.04 -20.09
CA GLU A 14 -9.27 23.45 -19.95
C GLU A 14 -9.60 24.07 -18.57
N GLU A 15 -10.50 23.49 -17.76
CA GLU A 15 -10.95 24.09 -16.48
C GLU A 15 -10.76 23.17 -15.26
N GLY A 16 -9.66 22.39 -15.22
CA GLY A 16 -9.35 21.50 -14.10
C GLY A 16 -8.21 21.97 -13.19
N PRO A 17 -8.01 21.36 -12.00
CA PRO A 17 -6.86 21.62 -11.12
C PRO A 17 -5.51 21.52 -11.85
N ILE A 18 -5.42 20.66 -12.86
CA ILE A 18 -4.25 20.49 -13.70
C ILE A 18 -3.93 21.74 -14.55
N ALA A 19 -4.94 22.46 -15.06
CA ALA A 19 -4.71 23.69 -15.81
C ALA A 19 -4.11 24.77 -14.90
N VAL A 20 -4.60 24.88 -13.65
CA VAL A 20 -4.06 25.81 -12.66
C VAL A 20 -2.62 25.43 -12.27
N VAL A 21 -2.33 24.14 -12.10
CA VAL A 21 -0.97 23.64 -11.87
C VAL A 21 -0.03 24.03 -13.01
N LEU A 22 -0.45 23.85 -14.26
CA LEU A 22 0.35 24.22 -15.44
C LEU A 22 0.58 25.74 -15.52
N ALA A 23 -0.42 26.55 -15.18
CA ALA A 23 -0.29 28.00 -15.15
C ALA A 23 0.69 28.47 -14.05
N ALA A 24 0.64 27.88 -12.85
CA ALA A 24 1.60 28.16 -11.78
C ALA A 24 3.03 27.71 -12.15
N LEU A 25 3.15 26.56 -12.81
CA LEU A 25 4.41 26.07 -13.34
C LEU A 25 4.99 27.00 -14.40
N ALA A 26 4.18 27.54 -15.32
CA ALA A 26 4.64 28.53 -16.31
C ALA A 26 5.18 29.80 -15.64
N ARG A 27 4.64 30.20 -14.48
CA ARG A 27 5.07 31.35 -13.68
C ARG A 27 6.24 31.07 -12.73
N ASP A 28 6.79 29.86 -12.74
CA ASP A 28 7.86 29.46 -11.83
C ASP A 28 7.51 29.57 -10.34
N ASP A 29 6.24 29.25 -10.02
CA ASP A 29 5.61 29.44 -8.72
C ASP A 29 5.23 28.10 -8.04
N PRO A 30 6.12 27.53 -7.20
CA PRO A 30 5.83 26.32 -6.42
C PRO A 30 4.63 26.50 -5.47
N ALA A 31 4.45 27.69 -4.89
CA ALA A 31 3.36 27.95 -3.95
C ALA A 31 2.00 27.94 -4.66
N GLY A 32 1.94 28.48 -5.88
CA GLY A 32 0.77 28.39 -6.75
C GLY A 32 0.40 26.95 -7.11
N VAL A 33 1.37 26.06 -7.32
CA VAL A 33 1.11 24.62 -7.53
C VAL A 33 0.54 23.98 -6.26
N VAL A 34 1.07 24.33 -5.09
CA VAL A 34 0.53 23.86 -3.81
C VAL A 34 -0.92 24.32 -3.63
N ALA A 35 -1.19 25.61 -3.83
CA ALA A 35 -2.52 26.18 -3.70
C ALA A 35 -3.53 25.53 -4.66
N ALA A 36 -3.12 25.22 -5.89
CA ALA A 36 -3.95 24.54 -6.89
C ALA A 36 -4.34 23.10 -6.50
N LEU A 37 -3.51 22.45 -5.68
CA LEU A 37 -3.66 21.05 -5.29
C LEU A 37 -4.18 20.88 -3.86
N ASP A 38 -4.27 21.95 -3.09
CA ASP A 38 -4.70 21.91 -1.71
C ASP A 38 -6.16 21.46 -1.62
N GLY A 39 -6.44 20.49 -0.75
CA GLY A 39 -7.74 19.83 -0.68
C GLY A 39 -8.07 18.89 -1.85
N GLN A 40 -7.31 18.88 -2.95
CA GLN A 40 -7.51 17.96 -4.08
C GLN A 40 -6.79 16.62 -3.88
N LEU A 41 -5.68 16.63 -3.15
CA LEU A 41 -4.93 15.43 -2.78
C LEU A 41 -5.38 14.83 -1.45
N HIS A 42 -6.34 15.48 -0.77
CA HIS A 42 -6.90 15.06 0.52
C HIS A 42 -8.28 14.43 0.32
N HIS A 43 -8.53 13.25 0.85
CA HIS A 43 -9.87 12.62 0.80
C HIS A 43 -10.21 11.75 2.01
N GLY A 44 -9.44 11.87 3.10
CA GLY A 44 -9.78 11.30 4.42
C GLY A 44 -9.79 9.77 4.50
N ARG A 45 -9.33 9.06 3.46
CA ARG A 45 -9.23 7.59 3.43
C ARG A 45 -7.88 7.16 2.83
N PRO A 46 -7.32 5.99 3.12
CA PRO A 46 -6.11 5.52 2.44
C PRO A 46 -6.37 5.28 0.93
N GLY A 47 -5.45 5.67 0.04
CA GLY A 47 -5.57 5.45 -1.42
C GLY A 47 -5.99 6.65 -2.29
N SER A 48 -5.58 7.88 -1.93
CA SER A 48 -5.87 9.20 -2.58
C SER A 48 -5.57 9.26 -4.06
N PRO A 49 -6.30 10.06 -4.87
CA PRO A 49 -6.59 9.75 -6.27
C PRO A 49 -5.27 9.51 -6.99
N ALA A 50 -4.91 8.23 -7.07
CA ALA A 50 -3.58 7.82 -7.46
C ALA A 50 -3.30 8.27 -8.89
N ALA A 51 -4.35 8.31 -9.72
CA ALA A 51 -4.36 8.88 -11.05
C ALA A 51 -4.01 10.38 -11.05
N LEU A 52 -4.64 11.20 -10.20
CA LEU A 52 -4.32 12.64 -10.14
C LEU A 52 -2.89 12.87 -9.65
N ARG A 53 -2.46 12.18 -8.59
CA ARG A 53 -1.07 12.25 -8.09
C ARG A 53 -0.06 11.86 -9.17
N GLN A 54 -0.34 10.78 -9.90
CA GLN A 54 0.50 10.34 -11.02
C GLN A 54 0.53 11.40 -12.14
N GLN A 55 -0.62 11.92 -12.57
CA GLN A 55 -0.69 12.94 -13.61
C GLN A 55 0.05 14.23 -13.23
N VAL A 56 -0.11 14.70 -11.98
CA VAL A 56 0.63 15.85 -11.45
C VAL A 56 2.13 15.58 -11.49
N GLY A 57 2.57 14.42 -10.97
CA GLY A 57 3.98 14.05 -10.93
C GLY A 57 4.62 13.97 -12.32
N GLU A 58 3.95 13.31 -13.26
CA GLU A 58 4.42 13.17 -14.64
C GLU A 58 4.55 14.53 -15.34
N ARG A 59 3.52 15.39 -15.22
CA ARG A 59 3.52 16.73 -15.85
C ARG A 59 4.60 17.63 -15.26
N LEU A 60 4.72 17.69 -13.94
CA LEU A 60 5.74 18.51 -13.29
C LEU A 60 7.15 17.99 -13.61
N ALA A 61 7.37 16.67 -13.56
CA ALA A 61 8.67 16.09 -13.89
C ALA A 61 9.07 16.36 -15.34
N THR A 62 8.12 16.25 -16.28
CA THR A 62 8.36 16.51 -17.71
C THR A 62 8.70 17.98 -17.95
N ALA A 63 7.89 18.89 -17.43
CA ALA A 63 8.06 20.32 -17.64
C ALA A 63 9.33 20.89 -16.98
N LEU A 64 9.78 20.27 -15.88
CA LEU A 64 11.00 20.69 -15.19
C LEU A 64 12.26 19.99 -15.73
N ALA A 65 12.13 18.89 -16.50
CA ALA A 65 13.26 18.07 -16.95
C ALA A 65 14.34 18.84 -17.72
N GLU A 66 13.96 19.88 -18.47
CA GLU A 66 14.86 20.68 -19.30
C GLU A 66 15.67 21.71 -18.49
N GLN A 67 15.37 21.91 -17.21
CA GLN A 67 15.93 22.99 -16.39
C GLN A 67 16.40 22.46 -15.02
N SER A 68 17.52 21.74 -15.00
CA SER A 68 18.04 21.03 -13.80
C SER A 68 18.16 21.90 -12.55
N GLY A 69 18.65 23.14 -12.66
CA GLY A 69 18.75 24.09 -11.54
C GLY A 69 17.38 24.51 -10.97
N ARG A 70 16.36 24.60 -11.84
CA ARG A 70 14.99 24.92 -11.45
C ARG A 70 14.33 23.78 -10.70
N VAL A 71 14.54 22.53 -11.14
CA VAL A 71 14.02 21.32 -10.45
C VAL A 71 14.52 21.27 -9.01
N ALA A 72 15.82 21.51 -8.80
CA ALA A 72 16.42 21.48 -7.46
C ALA A 72 15.77 22.52 -6.53
N ARG A 73 15.69 23.78 -6.98
CA ARG A 73 15.02 24.86 -6.25
C ARG A 73 13.57 24.53 -5.90
N TRP A 74 12.83 23.93 -6.84
CA TRP A 74 11.45 23.51 -6.63
C TRP A 74 11.33 22.42 -5.58
N ILE A 75 12.15 21.37 -5.67
CA ILE A 75 12.17 20.29 -4.69
C ILE A 75 12.45 20.85 -3.30
N ASP A 76 13.47 21.69 -3.15
CA ASP A 76 13.86 22.24 -1.84
C ASP A 76 12.73 23.10 -1.24
N ALA A 77 12.08 23.94 -2.06
CA ALA A 77 10.93 24.74 -1.64
C ALA A 77 9.72 23.88 -1.23
N LEU A 78 9.45 22.80 -1.95
CA LEU A 78 8.30 21.92 -1.70
C LEU A 78 8.52 21.01 -0.49
N VAL A 79 9.75 20.51 -0.29
CA VAL A 79 10.14 19.74 0.92
C VAL A 79 10.00 20.60 2.18
N ALA A 80 10.40 21.87 2.11
CA ALA A 80 10.29 22.83 3.21
C ALA A 80 8.89 23.45 3.37
N SER A 81 7.93 23.11 2.51
CA SER A 81 6.59 23.70 2.53
C SER A 81 5.87 23.41 3.84
N ALA A 82 5.17 24.42 4.39
CA ALA A 82 4.28 24.23 5.53
C ALA A 82 3.06 23.35 5.17
N SER A 83 2.63 23.35 3.91
CA SER A 83 1.50 22.55 3.45
C SER A 83 1.91 21.07 3.25
N PRO A 84 1.15 20.11 3.80
CA PRO A 84 1.33 18.69 3.49
C PRO A 84 1.22 18.39 1.99
N THR A 85 0.39 19.14 1.26
CA THR A 85 0.25 19.03 -0.20
C THR A 85 1.59 19.30 -0.89
N GLY A 86 2.31 20.36 -0.48
CA GLY A 86 3.63 20.67 -1.03
C GLY A 86 4.64 19.55 -0.80
N ARG A 87 4.68 18.98 0.40
CA ARG A 87 5.59 17.87 0.72
C ARG A 87 5.21 16.56 0.01
N GLN A 88 3.93 16.34 -0.27
CA GLN A 88 3.47 15.25 -1.16
C GLN A 88 3.94 15.45 -2.60
N VAL A 89 3.83 16.67 -3.14
CA VAL A 89 4.32 16.99 -4.49
C VAL A 89 5.85 16.86 -4.58
N ALA A 90 6.57 17.23 -3.51
CA ALA A 90 8.01 17.00 -3.44
C ALA A 90 8.38 15.52 -3.64
N CYS A 91 7.62 14.58 -3.05
CA CYS A 91 7.85 13.14 -3.24
C CYS A 91 7.76 12.72 -4.72
N LEU A 92 6.88 13.34 -5.50
CA LEU A 92 6.73 13.05 -6.94
C LEU A 92 7.94 13.55 -7.75
N LEU A 93 8.50 14.69 -7.37
CA LEU A 93 9.63 15.31 -8.05
C LEU A 93 10.98 14.71 -7.66
N LEU A 94 11.15 14.27 -6.41
CA LEU A 94 12.40 13.70 -5.90
C LEU A 94 12.91 12.52 -6.74
N VAL A 95 12.01 11.80 -7.40
CA VAL A 95 12.34 10.70 -8.32
C VAL A 95 13.27 11.14 -9.46
N SER A 96 13.10 12.36 -9.99
CA SER A 96 13.91 12.87 -11.11
C SER A 96 15.36 13.18 -10.70
N ARG A 97 15.57 13.54 -9.43
CA ARG A 97 16.88 13.88 -8.86
C ARG A 97 17.72 12.66 -8.49
N TYR A 98 17.11 11.47 -8.42
CA TYR A 98 17.76 10.26 -7.88
C TYR A 98 19.06 9.89 -8.60
N ARG A 99 19.12 10.02 -9.93
CA ARG A 99 20.33 9.70 -10.71
C ARG A 99 21.51 10.64 -10.38
N ALA A 100 21.23 11.89 -10.04
CA ALA A 100 22.25 12.90 -9.76
C ALA A 100 22.65 12.95 -8.27
N ASP A 101 21.71 12.66 -7.37
CA ASP A 101 21.92 12.77 -5.92
C ASP A 101 21.11 11.69 -5.18
N ARG A 102 21.57 10.44 -5.31
CA ARG A 102 20.93 9.27 -4.70
C ARG A 102 20.80 9.41 -3.18
N GLU A 103 21.90 9.77 -2.52
CA GLU A 103 21.94 9.85 -1.06
C GLU A 103 21.07 11.01 -0.53
N GLY A 104 21.08 12.17 -1.20
CA GLY A 104 20.20 13.29 -0.84
C GLY A 104 18.72 12.94 -0.99
N VAL A 105 18.35 12.26 -2.08
CA VAL A 105 16.97 11.81 -2.29
C VAL A 105 16.54 10.78 -1.24
N LEU A 106 17.39 9.81 -0.89
CA LEU A 106 17.08 8.82 0.15
C LEU A 106 16.95 9.45 1.54
N ARG A 107 17.79 10.45 1.87
CA ARG A 107 17.64 11.22 3.11
C ARG A 107 16.35 12.03 3.14
N ALA A 108 15.99 12.69 2.03
CA ALA A 108 14.72 13.42 1.94
C ALA A 108 13.52 12.48 2.10
N ALA A 109 13.56 11.30 1.45
CA ALA A 109 12.52 10.29 1.56
C ALA A 109 12.36 9.77 3.00
N GLU A 110 13.45 9.62 3.75
CA GLU A 110 13.41 9.24 5.17
C GLU A 110 12.73 10.31 6.03
N VAL A 111 13.13 11.57 5.89
CA VAL A 111 12.52 12.69 6.62
C VAL A 111 11.02 12.78 6.31
N LEU A 112 10.63 12.64 5.03
CA LEU A 112 9.23 12.65 4.61
C LEU A 112 8.46 11.41 5.06
N ALA A 113 9.13 10.27 5.23
CA ALA A 113 8.52 9.08 5.81
C ALA A 113 8.20 9.27 7.29
N GLU A 114 8.88 10.19 7.98
CA GLU A 114 8.62 10.57 9.38
C GLU A 114 7.71 11.79 9.54
N ASP A 115 7.16 12.32 8.44
CA ASP A 115 6.34 13.53 8.48
C ASP A 115 5.15 13.40 9.45
N PRO A 116 4.80 14.44 10.23
CA PRO A 116 3.63 14.40 11.11
C PRO A 116 2.33 14.11 10.35
N HIS A 117 2.23 14.51 9.08
CA HIS A 117 1.07 14.29 8.24
C HIS A 117 1.11 12.92 7.54
N TRP A 118 0.11 12.08 7.81
CA TRP A 118 0.11 10.68 7.36
C TRP A 118 0.10 10.50 5.84
N GLU A 119 -0.48 11.43 5.09
CA GLU A 119 -0.49 11.38 3.62
C GLU A 119 0.89 11.67 3.03
N VAL A 120 1.70 12.52 3.68
CA VAL A 120 3.10 12.75 3.28
C VAL A 120 3.89 11.46 3.50
N ARG A 121 3.68 10.77 4.63
CA ARG A 121 4.29 9.46 4.89
C ARG A 121 3.89 8.40 3.84
N GLU A 122 2.64 8.41 3.38
CA GLU A 122 2.19 7.54 2.28
C GLU A 122 2.88 7.90 0.95
N ALA A 123 2.99 9.19 0.62
CA ALA A 123 3.70 9.66 -0.56
C ALA A 123 5.19 9.29 -0.53
N ALA A 124 5.84 9.41 0.63
CA ALA A 124 7.23 9.00 0.83
C ALA A 124 7.43 7.48 0.62
N GLY A 125 6.51 6.66 1.12
CA GLY A 125 6.49 5.22 0.84
C GLY A 125 6.34 4.91 -0.67
N GLY A 126 5.49 5.68 -1.37
CA GLY A 126 5.33 5.59 -2.83
C GLY A 126 6.59 6.00 -3.60
N LEU A 127 7.27 7.06 -3.16
CA LEU A 127 8.58 7.47 -3.67
C LEU A 127 9.59 6.32 -3.51
N LEU A 128 9.74 5.78 -2.29
CA LEU A 128 10.66 4.67 -2.02
C LEU A 128 10.34 3.44 -2.87
N GLY A 129 9.07 3.12 -3.10
CA GLY A 129 8.68 2.01 -3.99
C GLY A 129 9.01 2.28 -5.45
N THR A 130 8.83 3.51 -5.92
CA THR A 130 9.23 3.93 -7.27
C THR A 130 10.75 3.84 -7.46
N LEU A 131 11.52 4.24 -6.45
CA LEU A 131 12.97 4.11 -6.47
C LEU A 131 13.39 2.64 -6.43
N LEU A 132 12.77 1.82 -5.58
CA LEU A 132 13.04 0.38 -5.49
C LEU A 132 12.76 -0.35 -6.81
N ASP A 133 11.71 0.06 -7.55
CA ASP A 133 11.45 -0.51 -8.87
C ASP A 133 12.56 -0.20 -9.88
N ARG A 134 13.13 1.02 -9.81
CA ARG A 134 14.15 1.54 -10.73
C ARG A 134 15.57 1.09 -10.41
N ASP A 135 15.96 1.11 -9.14
CA ASP A 135 17.27 0.68 -8.62
C ASP A 135 17.06 -0.29 -7.47
N PHE A 136 16.75 -1.54 -7.82
CA PHE A 136 16.36 -2.55 -6.84
C PHE A 136 17.45 -2.82 -5.81
N ASN A 137 18.66 -3.13 -6.26
CA ASN A 137 19.78 -3.46 -5.37
C ASN A 137 20.20 -2.24 -4.54
N GLY A 138 20.20 -1.05 -5.15
CA GLY A 138 20.59 0.17 -4.46
C GLY A 138 19.65 0.58 -3.34
N VAL A 139 18.34 0.52 -3.60
CA VAL A 139 17.32 0.96 -2.63
C VAL A 139 17.02 -0.13 -1.61
N ARG A 140 17.11 -1.41 -1.97
CA ARG A 140 16.88 -2.55 -1.06
C ARG A 140 17.70 -2.41 0.21
N GLY A 141 19.00 -2.15 0.11
CA GLY A 141 19.88 -2.00 1.28
C GLY A 141 19.41 -0.89 2.24
N ARG A 142 18.88 0.21 1.70
CA ARG A 142 18.31 1.28 2.55
C ARG A 142 17.02 0.84 3.24
N LEU A 143 16.15 0.11 2.54
CA LEU A 143 14.92 -0.42 3.13
C LEU A 143 15.19 -1.50 4.20
N GLU A 144 16.28 -2.25 4.07
CA GLU A 144 16.74 -3.18 5.09
C GLU A 144 17.16 -2.48 6.39
N VAL A 145 17.68 -1.25 6.31
CA VAL A 145 17.90 -0.41 7.48
C VAL A 145 16.56 0.05 8.06
N PHE A 146 15.65 0.56 7.23
CA PHE A 146 14.36 1.08 7.68
C PHE A 146 13.45 0.03 8.32
N ARG A 147 13.43 -1.21 7.83
CA ARG A 147 12.61 -2.28 8.43
C ARG A 147 13.05 -2.64 9.85
N ASN A 148 14.29 -2.35 10.19
CA ASN A 148 14.88 -2.59 11.51
C ASN A 148 14.94 -1.33 12.38
N ALA A 149 14.50 -0.18 11.86
CA ALA A 149 14.46 1.06 12.61
C ALA A 149 13.44 0.96 13.76
N LYS A 150 13.64 1.73 14.84
CA LYS A 150 12.68 1.83 15.95
C LYS A 150 11.37 2.51 15.57
N SER A 151 11.38 3.37 14.55
CA SER A 151 10.20 4.08 14.08
C SER A 151 9.23 3.16 13.33
N GLU A 152 7.96 3.15 13.77
CA GLU A 152 6.89 2.47 13.05
C GLU A 152 6.61 3.10 11.67
N ASN A 153 6.92 4.39 11.50
CA ASN A 153 6.72 5.10 10.24
C ASN A 153 7.68 4.59 9.16
N LEU A 154 8.97 4.45 9.50
CA LEU A 154 9.97 3.88 8.58
C LEU A 154 9.67 2.42 8.26
N ARG A 155 9.30 1.61 9.26
CA ARG A 155 8.86 0.22 9.04
C ARG A 155 7.66 0.17 8.09
N ARG A 156 6.65 1.02 8.28
CA ARG A 156 5.50 1.13 7.37
C ARG A 156 5.91 1.61 5.98
N ALA A 157 6.85 2.53 5.86
CA ALA A 157 7.34 3.02 4.58
C ALA A 157 7.93 1.88 3.74
N VAL A 158 8.65 0.93 4.36
CA VAL A 158 9.12 -0.30 3.69
C VAL A 158 7.95 -1.13 3.14
N VAL A 159 6.92 -1.35 3.95
CA VAL A 159 5.72 -2.09 3.54
C VAL A 159 5.07 -1.46 2.30
N ILE A 160 4.94 -0.13 2.29
CA ILE A 160 4.38 0.61 1.15
C ILE A 160 5.32 0.55 -0.06
N ALA A 161 6.61 0.74 0.14
CA ALA A 161 7.60 0.67 -0.93
C ALA A 161 7.52 -0.67 -1.67
N VAL A 162 7.44 -1.78 -0.92
CA VAL A 162 7.26 -3.13 -1.49
C VAL A 162 5.97 -3.22 -2.31
N LYS A 163 4.85 -2.69 -1.80
CA LYS A 163 3.58 -2.66 -2.55
C LYS A 163 3.71 -1.94 -3.90
N TYR A 164 4.38 -0.78 -3.93
CA TYR A 164 4.53 0.01 -5.15
C TYR A 164 5.57 -0.59 -6.12
N ALA A 165 6.59 -1.28 -5.59
CA ALA A 165 7.61 -1.97 -6.39
C ALA A 165 7.15 -3.35 -6.90
N ALA A 166 6.02 -3.87 -6.43
CA ALA A 166 5.44 -5.12 -6.91
C ALA A 166 4.82 -4.93 -8.31
N ARG A 167 5.59 -5.28 -9.35
CA ARG A 167 5.24 -5.04 -10.76
C ARG A 167 4.95 -6.34 -11.51
N ARG A 168 3.93 -6.32 -12.38
CA ARG A 168 3.48 -7.51 -13.15
C ARG A 168 4.51 -8.00 -14.17
N ASP A 169 5.31 -7.08 -14.69
CA ASP A 169 6.41 -7.34 -15.63
C ASP A 169 7.70 -7.79 -14.93
N LYS A 170 7.72 -7.85 -13.59
CA LYS A 170 8.87 -8.27 -12.78
C LYS A 170 8.49 -9.27 -11.67
N PRO A 171 7.77 -10.36 -11.98
CA PRO A 171 7.28 -11.30 -10.98
C PRO A 171 8.40 -12.06 -10.25
N GLU A 172 9.59 -12.14 -10.84
CA GLU A 172 10.79 -12.75 -10.26
C GLU A 172 11.27 -12.04 -9.00
N ARG A 173 10.98 -10.74 -8.85
CA ARG A 173 11.38 -9.95 -7.68
C ARG A 173 10.55 -10.25 -6.42
N VAL A 174 9.45 -10.99 -6.55
CA VAL A 174 8.52 -11.19 -5.41
C VAL A 174 9.18 -11.93 -4.26
N ALA A 175 10.09 -12.87 -4.50
CA ALA A 175 10.83 -13.54 -3.43
C ALA A 175 11.65 -12.52 -2.60
N ASP A 176 12.43 -11.68 -3.26
CA ASP A 176 13.22 -10.63 -2.61
C ASP A 176 12.35 -9.58 -1.89
N LEU A 177 11.19 -9.25 -2.45
CA LEU A 177 10.23 -8.36 -1.82
C LEU A 177 9.60 -8.98 -0.57
N LEU A 178 9.33 -10.29 -0.58
CA LEU A 178 8.86 -11.03 0.60
C LEU A 178 9.94 -11.06 1.68
N ASP A 179 11.22 -11.22 1.30
CA ASP A 179 12.34 -11.17 2.24
C ASP A 179 12.44 -9.82 2.96
N LEU A 180 12.18 -8.71 2.26
CA LEU A 180 12.11 -7.39 2.88
C LEU A 180 11.03 -7.32 3.96
N LEU A 181 9.88 -7.97 3.72
CA LEU A 181 8.72 -7.95 4.61
C LEU A 181 8.80 -8.95 5.76
N ALA A 182 9.54 -10.05 5.64
CA ALA A 182 9.50 -11.14 6.60
C ALA A 182 9.76 -10.70 8.07
N PRO A 183 10.76 -9.85 8.38
CA PRO A 183 10.96 -9.36 9.75
C PRO A 183 9.78 -8.54 10.29
N LEU A 184 9.05 -7.85 9.41
CA LEU A 184 7.92 -6.99 9.77
C LEU A 184 6.65 -7.78 10.11
N LEU A 185 6.62 -9.09 9.85
CA LEU A 185 5.48 -9.94 10.23
C LEU A 185 5.29 -10.03 11.75
N HIS A 186 6.35 -9.80 12.51
CA HIS A 186 6.37 -9.74 13.98
C HIS A 186 5.94 -8.38 14.55
N ALA A 187 5.67 -7.37 13.70
CA ALA A 187 5.37 -6.03 14.16
C ALA A 187 4.11 -5.97 15.05
N GLU A 188 4.25 -5.37 16.23
CA GLU A 188 3.16 -5.17 17.19
C GLU A 188 2.32 -3.92 16.91
N GLU A 189 2.78 -3.05 16.02
CA GLU A 189 2.08 -1.82 15.72
C GLU A 189 0.97 -2.05 14.69
N ALA A 190 -0.26 -1.68 15.06
CA ALA A 190 -1.41 -1.78 14.17
C ALA A 190 -1.19 -0.99 12.86
N TYR A 191 -0.41 0.11 12.91
CA TYR A 191 -0.14 0.96 11.77
C TYR A 191 0.67 0.23 10.68
N VAL A 192 1.71 -0.53 11.06
CA VAL A 192 2.50 -1.37 10.15
C VAL A 192 1.66 -2.55 9.66
N ARG A 193 1.06 -3.30 10.59
CA ARG A 193 0.29 -4.52 10.28
C ARG A 193 -0.86 -4.32 9.33
N ARG A 194 -1.61 -3.22 9.53
CA ARG A 194 -2.74 -2.90 8.65
C ARG A 194 -2.29 -2.70 7.22
N ASN A 195 -1.06 -2.27 6.94
CA ASN A 195 -0.54 -2.13 5.58
C ASN A 195 0.17 -3.40 5.08
N LEU A 196 0.53 -4.32 5.97
CA LEU A 196 1.31 -5.51 5.66
C LEU A 196 0.45 -6.66 5.12
N GLY A 197 -0.14 -7.46 6.01
CA GLY A 197 -0.90 -8.67 5.66
C GLY A 197 -1.98 -8.41 4.60
N PRO A 198 -3.01 -7.62 4.89
CA PRO A 198 -4.11 -7.44 3.96
C PRO A 198 -3.74 -6.63 2.71
N TYR A 199 -2.95 -5.54 2.82
CA TYR A 199 -2.73 -4.66 1.66
C TYR A 199 -1.53 -5.07 0.81
N THR A 200 -0.36 -5.22 1.41
CA THR A 200 0.87 -5.47 0.63
C THR A 200 0.95 -6.94 0.22
N ILE A 201 0.79 -7.86 1.16
CA ILE A 201 0.84 -9.29 0.84
C ILE A 201 -0.45 -9.70 0.11
N GLY A 202 -1.60 -9.34 0.68
CA GLY A 202 -2.92 -9.74 0.21
C GLY A 202 -3.36 -9.12 -1.12
N ASP A 203 -3.29 -7.79 -1.25
CA ASP A 203 -3.78 -7.07 -2.44
C ASP A 203 -2.71 -6.85 -3.52
N ALA A 204 -1.43 -6.86 -3.17
CA ALA A 204 -0.34 -6.61 -4.12
C ALA A 204 0.43 -7.89 -4.49
N LEU A 205 1.17 -8.51 -3.57
CA LEU A 205 2.07 -9.62 -3.93
C LEU A 205 1.33 -10.86 -4.45
N LEU A 206 0.19 -11.23 -3.86
CA LEU A 206 -0.67 -12.30 -4.39
C LEU A 206 -1.16 -12.02 -5.82
N ARG A 207 -1.32 -10.75 -6.20
CA ARG A 207 -1.69 -10.37 -7.58
C ARG A 207 -0.55 -10.59 -8.57
N ILE A 208 0.68 -10.34 -8.13
CA ILE A 208 1.86 -10.32 -9.01
C ILE A 208 2.42 -11.72 -9.19
N ASN A 209 2.69 -12.44 -8.10
CA ASN A 209 3.22 -13.79 -8.13
C ASN A 209 2.53 -14.64 -7.03
N PRO A 210 1.35 -15.21 -7.33
CA PRO A 210 0.59 -15.97 -6.35
C PRO A 210 1.32 -17.23 -5.89
N ASN A 211 2.07 -17.89 -6.77
CA ASN A 211 2.77 -19.13 -6.43
C ASN A 211 3.83 -18.91 -5.34
N GLU A 212 4.67 -17.89 -5.52
CA GLU A 212 5.72 -17.55 -4.56
C GLU A 212 5.11 -17.02 -3.25
N THR A 213 4.13 -16.13 -3.37
CA THR A 213 3.47 -15.54 -2.19
C THR A 213 2.70 -16.57 -1.37
N LEU A 214 1.98 -17.52 -2.00
CA LEU A 214 1.28 -18.60 -1.31
C LEU A 214 2.24 -19.60 -0.66
N ARG A 215 3.43 -19.81 -1.25
CA ARG A 215 4.49 -20.63 -0.63
C ARG A 215 4.96 -19.99 0.67
N ALA A 216 5.34 -18.70 0.63
CA ALA A 216 5.73 -17.96 1.83
C ALA A 216 4.62 -17.94 2.90
N LEU A 217 3.36 -17.65 2.52
CA LEU A 217 2.22 -17.68 3.44
C LEU A 217 2.01 -19.06 4.08
N ARG A 218 2.23 -20.14 3.33
CA ARG A 218 2.16 -21.51 3.87
C ARG A 218 3.24 -21.73 4.92
N ASP A 219 4.45 -21.24 4.69
CA ASP A 219 5.58 -21.41 5.60
C ASP A 219 5.40 -20.57 6.87
N TRP A 220 5.08 -19.28 6.71
CA TRP A 220 4.76 -18.37 7.81
C TRP A 220 3.54 -18.79 8.64
N SER A 221 2.60 -19.56 8.06
CA SER A 221 1.45 -20.09 8.84
C SER A 221 1.84 -21.04 9.97
N ARG A 222 3.08 -21.54 9.97
CA ARG A 222 3.63 -22.46 10.99
C ARG A 222 4.43 -21.73 12.06
N ASP A 223 4.60 -20.41 11.93
CA ASP A 223 5.33 -19.61 12.91
C ASP A 223 4.65 -19.67 14.28
N ARG A 224 5.45 -19.61 15.35
CA ARG A 224 4.97 -19.64 16.75
C ARG A 224 4.38 -18.31 17.18
N ASP A 225 4.76 -17.22 16.54
CA ASP A 225 4.24 -15.89 16.83
C ASP A 225 2.81 -15.73 16.26
N PRO A 226 1.80 -15.46 17.11
CA PRO A 226 0.45 -15.18 16.64
C PRO A 226 0.35 -13.96 15.72
N MET A 227 1.30 -13.02 15.78
CA MET A 227 1.32 -11.85 14.91
C MET A 227 1.64 -12.20 13.46
N VAL A 228 2.60 -13.12 13.26
CA VAL A 228 2.91 -13.67 11.94
C VAL A 228 1.69 -14.40 11.38
N ARG A 229 1.11 -15.30 12.19
CA ARG A 229 -0.09 -16.05 11.81
C ARG A 229 -1.30 -15.15 11.53
N TRP A 230 -1.45 -14.05 12.27
CA TRP A 230 -2.47 -13.04 12.01
C TRP A 230 -2.27 -12.38 10.64
N ASN A 231 -1.04 -11.97 10.30
CA ASN A 231 -0.73 -11.38 8.99
C ASN A 231 -1.04 -12.36 7.85
N VAL A 232 -0.70 -13.64 8.03
CA VAL A 232 -1.01 -14.71 7.07
C VAL A 232 -2.52 -14.82 6.83
N ALA A 233 -3.32 -14.93 7.89
CA ALA A 233 -4.77 -14.98 7.76
C ALA A 233 -5.33 -13.72 7.08
N MET A 234 -4.84 -12.55 7.49
CA MET A 234 -5.32 -11.27 6.97
C MET A 234 -5.00 -11.03 5.50
N ALA A 235 -3.96 -11.65 4.94
CA ALA A 235 -3.70 -11.60 3.50
C ALA A 235 -4.92 -12.03 2.66
N PHE A 236 -5.65 -13.04 3.14
CA PHE A 236 -6.87 -13.55 2.51
C PHE A 236 -8.14 -12.73 2.81
N SER A 237 -8.05 -11.72 3.67
CA SER A 237 -9.15 -10.78 3.95
C SER A 237 -9.24 -9.61 2.96
N SER A 238 -8.26 -9.52 2.06
CA SER A 238 -8.14 -8.49 1.03
C SER A 238 -9.02 -8.79 -0.20
N ALA A 239 -9.10 -7.87 -1.16
CA ALA A 239 -9.88 -8.09 -2.37
C ALA A 239 -9.23 -9.18 -3.24
N ILE A 240 -7.93 -9.08 -3.49
CA ILE A 240 -7.20 -10.06 -4.32
C ILE A 240 -7.00 -11.37 -3.56
N GLY A 241 -6.58 -11.31 -2.29
CA GLY A 241 -6.34 -12.51 -1.49
C GLY A 241 -7.55 -13.44 -1.42
N SER A 242 -8.77 -12.88 -1.45
CA SER A 242 -9.99 -13.67 -1.45
C SER A 242 -10.21 -14.56 -2.69
N PHE A 243 -9.56 -14.27 -3.82
CA PHE A 243 -9.60 -15.10 -5.02
C PHE A 243 -8.79 -16.40 -4.88
N HIS A 244 -7.98 -16.53 -3.83
CA HIS A 244 -7.10 -17.68 -3.64
C HIS A 244 -7.66 -18.69 -2.64
N TRP A 245 -8.98 -18.75 -2.44
CA TRP A 245 -9.64 -19.68 -1.51
C TRP A 245 -9.17 -21.14 -1.65
N PRO A 246 -9.06 -21.74 -2.86
CA PRO A 246 -8.62 -23.13 -2.99
C PRO A 246 -7.25 -23.41 -2.32
N ALA A 247 -6.30 -22.48 -2.45
CA ALA A 247 -5.00 -22.58 -1.78
C ALA A 247 -5.08 -22.15 -0.30
N ALA A 248 -5.83 -21.10 -0.01
CA ALA A 248 -5.97 -20.52 1.31
C ALA A 248 -6.65 -21.47 2.31
N LYS A 249 -7.59 -22.32 1.85
CA LYS A 249 -8.36 -23.24 2.69
C LYS A 249 -7.48 -24.04 3.63
N SER A 250 -6.44 -24.70 3.10
CA SER A 250 -5.52 -25.51 3.91
C SER A 250 -4.74 -24.70 4.96
N ILE A 251 -4.39 -23.45 4.63
CA ILE A 251 -3.70 -22.53 5.53
C ILE A 251 -4.66 -22.08 6.64
N LEU A 252 -5.86 -21.63 6.28
CA LEU A 252 -6.88 -21.18 7.22
C LEU A 252 -7.37 -22.32 8.13
N GLU A 253 -7.49 -23.55 7.61
CA GLU A 253 -7.81 -24.75 8.39
C GLU A 253 -6.75 -25.04 9.46
N ARG A 254 -5.47 -24.76 9.19
CA ARG A 254 -4.40 -24.87 10.19
C ARG A 254 -4.53 -23.78 11.25
N LEU A 255 -4.66 -22.52 10.81
CA LEU A 255 -4.72 -21.36 11.69
C LEU A 255 -5.95 -21.35 12.60
N ALA A 256 -7.07 -21.92 12.15
CA ALA A 256 -8.32 -21.98 12.90
C ALA A 256 -8.27 -22.81 14.20
N LYS A 257 -7.28 -23.71 14.33
CA LYS A 257 -7.08 -24.56 15.52
C LYS A 257 -6.40 -23.83 16.69
N GLY A 258 -5.74 -22.70 16.41
CA GLY A 258 -4.91 -22.03 17.39
C GLY A 258 -5.72 -21.44 18.56
N PRO A 259 -5.17 -21.44 19.79
CA PRO A 259 -5.85 -20.90 20.95
C PRO A 259 -5.94 -19.38 20.92
N GLU A 260 -5.24 -18.66 20.04
CA GLU A 260 -5.17 -17.20 20.12
C GLU A 260 -6.40 -16.54 19.49
N PRO A 261 -7.22 -15.78 20.27
CA PRO A 261 -8.41 -15.12 19.74
C PRO A 261 -8.09 -14.15 18.59
N LEU A 262 -6.92 -13.52 18.62
CA LEU A 262 -6.44 -12.63 17.56
C LEU A 262 -6.40 -13.34 16.20
N VAL A 263 -5.81 -14.54 16.14
CA VAL A 263 -5.67 -15.33 14.91
C VAL A 263 -7.03 -15.86 14.47
N ARG A 264 -7.85 -16.34 15.41
CA ARG A 264 -9.22 -16.84 15.11
C ARG A 264 -10.10 -15.75 14.48
N ASN A 265 -10.04 -14.53 15.01
CA ASN A 265 -10.75 -13.38 14.44
C ASN A 265 -10.28 -13.02 13.02
N ALA A 266 -8.96 -13.10 12.76
CA ALA A 266 -8.40 -12.89 11.43
C ALA A 266 -8.86 -13.98 10.44
N VAL A 267 -8.84 -15.25 10.86
CA VAL A 267 -9.35 -16.37 10.05
C VAL A 267 -10.83 -16.18 9.73
N ALA A 268 -11.66 -15.86 10.72
CA ALA A 268 -13.08 -15.59 10.50
C ALA A 268 -13.31 -14.42 9.53
N LYS A 269 -12.49 -13.35 9.61
CA LYS A 269 -12.54 -12.23 8.67
C LYS A 269 -12.15 -12.64 7.25
N ALA A 270 -11.08 -13.41 7.11
CA ALA A 270 -10.65 -13.95 5.82
C ALA A 270 -11.72 -14.85 5.19
N MET A 271 -12.30 -15.77 5.95
CA MET A 271 -13.39 -16.63 5.49
C MET A 271 -14.62 -15.83 5.08
N ARG A 272 -15.03 -14.82 5.87
CA ARG A 272 -16.14 -13.92 5.47
C ARG A 272 -15.87 -13.22 4.14
N ARG A 273 -14.63 -12.83 3.88
CA ARG A 273 -14.25 -12.23 2.60
C ARG A 273 -14.29 -13.25 1.46
N CYS A 274 -13.71 -14.44 1.66
CA CYS A 274 -13.72 -15.53 0.68
C CYS A 274 -15.15 -16.01 0.36
N ARG A 275 -16.04 -16.04 1.36
CA ARG A 275 -17.47 -16.41 1.20
C ARG A 275 -18.20 -15.53 0.20
N GLN A 276 -17.75 -14.30 -0.06
CA GLN A 276 -18.36 -13.44 -1.08
C GLN A 276 -18.17 -13.98 -2.52
N ARG A 277 -17.27 -14.95 -2.70
CA ARG A 277 -16.93 -15.55 -4.01
C ARG A 277 -17.13 -17.06 -4.02
N TYR A 278 -16.75 -17.74 -2.93
CA TYR A 278 -16.79 -19.19 -2.77
C TYR A 278 -17.84 -19.57 -1.72
N THR A 279 -19.08 -19.11 -1.90
CA THR A 279 -20.13 -19.18 -0.87
C THR A 279 -20.31 -20.59 -0.31
N ASP A 280 -20.56 -21.57 -1.19
CA ASP A 280 -20.92 -22.93 -0.78
C ASP A 280 -19.72 -23.65 -0.14
N GLU A 281 -18.55 -23.60 -0.77
CA GLU A 281 -17.34 -24.24 -0.26
C GLU A 281 -16.90 -23.70 1.12
N VAL A 282 -17.04 -22.39 1.33
CA VAL A 282 -16.69 -21.74 2.59
C VAL A 282 -17.74 -22.06 3.66
N GLU A 283 -19.03 -22.08 3.31
CA GLU A 283 -20.10 -22.49 4.25
C GLU A 283 -20.00 -23.97 4.63
N ASP A 284 -19.67 -24.86 3.70
CA ASP A 284 -19.41 -26.28 3.99
C ASP A 284 -18.22 -26.44 4.93
N THR A 285 -17.16 -25.67 4.71
CA THR A 285 -16.01 -25.66 5.62
C THR A 285 -16.39 -25.14 7.00
N ARG A 286 -17.17 -24.06 7.09
CA ARG A 286 -17.69 -23.54 8.37
C ARG A 286 -18.54 -24.57 9.10
N ARG A 287 -19.46 -25.25 8.40
CA ARG A 287 -20.33 -26.30 8.97
C ARG A 287 -19.52 -27.50 9.49
N ARG A 288 -18.47 -27.90 8.79
CA ARG A 288 -17.53 -28.93 9.28
C ARG A 288 -16.81 -28.47 10.55
N TRP A 289 -16.32 -27.22 10.58
CA TRP A 289 -15.60 -26.68 11.74
C TRP A 289 -16.50 -26.49 12.97
N LEU A 290 -17.80 -26.22 12.82
CA LEU A 290 -18.73 -26.18 13.96
C LEU A 290 -18.82 -27.52 14.72
N LYS A 291 -18.50 -28.64 14.05
CA LYS A 291 -18.50 -29.97 14.64
C LYS A 291 -17.12 -30.40 15.16
N ASP A 292 -16.13 -29.53 15.00
CA ASP A 292 -14.73 -29.77 15.36
C ASP A 292 -14.39 -28.95 16.60
N GLY A 293 -14.11 -29.62 17.72
CA GLY A 293 -13.86 -28.97 19.01
C GLY A 293 -12.75 -27.91 18.96
N ASP A 294 -11.72 -28.11 18.13
CA ASP A 294 -10.59 -27.18 18.01
C ASP A 294 -10.94 -25.93 17.18
N ARG A 295 -11.96 -26.02 16.32
CA ARG A 295 -12.28 -24.99 15.32
C ARG A 295 -13.65 -24.37 15.48
N ALA A 296 -14.51 -24.93 16.34
CA ALA A 296 -15.88 -24.48 16.55
C ALA A 296 -15.95 -22.98 16.87
N ALA A 297 -15.12 -22.51 17.80
CA ALA A 297 -15.05 -21.09 18.16
C ALA A 297 -14.71 -20.18 16.97
N THR A 298 -13.83 -20.61 16.06
CA THR A 298 -13.50 -19.85 14.84
C THR A 298 -14.69 -19.81 13.87
N ALA A 299 -15.41 -20.92 13.73
CA ALA A 299 -16.58 -21.03 12.87
C ALA A 299 -17.78 -20.21 13.40
N GLU A 300 -17.94 -20.12 14.72
CA GLU A 300 -18.92 -19.26 15.38
C GLU A 300 -18.66 -17.78 15.10
N LEU A 301 -17.40 -17.34 15.22
CA LEU A 301 -17.01 -15.96 14.90
C LEU A 301 -17.34 -15.56 13.46
N MET A 302 -17.31 -16.51 12.52
CA MET A 302 -17.67 -16.26 11.12
C MET A 302 -19.17 -15.90 10.98
N GLY A 303 -20.02 -16.51 11.80
CA GLY A 303 -21.47 -16.39 11.77
C GLY A 303 -22.12 -17.07 10.56
N PRO A 304 -23.44 -17.31 10.60
CA PRO A 304 -24.16 -17.91 9.48
C PRO A 304 -24.15 -16.99 8.25
N LEU A 305 -24.46 -17.56 7.08
CA LEU A 305 -24.75 -16.78 5.89
C LEU A 305 -25.99 -15.91 6.14
N LYS A 306 -25.83 -14.58 6.10
CA LYS A 306 -26.98 -13.67 6.16
C LYS A 306 -27.71 -13.76 4.81
N LYS A 307 -28.98 -14.18 4.81
CA LYS A 307 -29.85 -14.04 3.63
C LYS A 307 -29.94 -12.55 3.31
N ARG A 308 -29.66 -12.20 2.05
CA ARG A 308 -29.90 -10.85 1.53
C ARG A 308 -31.37 -10.70 1.18
#